data_AF-A0A453NEF9-F1
#
_entry.id   AF-A0A453NEF9-F1
#
_cell.length_a   1.000
_cell.length_b   1.000
_cell.length_c   1.000
_cell.angle_alpha   90.00
_cell.angle_beta   90.00
_cell.angle_gamma   90.00
#
_symmetry.space_group_name_H-M   'P 1'
#
loop_
_entity.id
_entity.type
_entity.pdbx_description
1 polymer ?
#
loop_
_entity_poly.entity_id
_entity_poly.type
_entity_poly.pdbx_seq_one_letter_code
_entity_poly.pdbx_strand_id
1 'polypeptide(L)'
;GQEEALAKWLRLLVAKGVESLVLVNRPWPLDVALPASILRCASLRRLYLGVWHFPDTSRASAPPRGPGVFPRLQELGICHTIMQERDLEYLLACSPELKTFALILSYAAPSLVPISSSSLCCVLVWLSMPYEVDVVAAPRLQRLILQSIGTIHTTKVKIGHAPELTVLGYLETANHVLQIGNTIIKV
;
A
#
# COMPACT_ATOMS: atom_id res chain seq x y z
N GLY A 1 1.30 -22.80 -17.70
CA GLY A 1 0.15 -22.78 -16.75
C GLY A 1 -0.50 -21.41 -16.65
N GLN A 2 -1.52 -21.21 -15.81
CA GLN A 2 -2.23 -19.92 -15.65
C GLN A 2 -1.28 -18.77 -15.20
N GLU A 3 -0.35 -19.07 -14.29
CA GLU A 3 0.68 -18.13 -13.83
C GLU A 3 1.63 -17.67 -14.96
N GLU A 4 2.01 -18.59 -15.84
CA GLU A 4 2.89 -18.32 -16.98
C GLU A 4 2.21 -17.47 -18.05
N ALA A 5 0.91 -17.71 -18.28
CA ALA A 5 0.09 -16.87 -19.15
C ALA A 5 -0.03 -15.44 -18.60
N LEU A 6 -0.22 -15.31 -17.28
CA LEU A 6 -0.26 -14.01 -16.61
C LEU A 6 1.09 -13.29 -16.67
N ALA A 7 2.19 -13.99 -16.43
CA ALA A 7 3.54 -13.43 -16.56
C ALA A 7 3.84 -12.99 -18.01
N LYS A 8 3.34 -13.72 -19.01
CA LYS A 8 3.42 -13.29 -20.42
C LYS A 8 2.61 -12.02 -20.68
N TRP A 9 1.39 -11.95 -20.16
CA TRP A 9 0.55 -10.75 -20.24
C TRP A 9 1.22 -9.53 -19.60
N LEU A 10 1.75 -9.67 -18.39
CA LEU A 10 2.47 -8.61 -17.70
C LEU A 10 3.67 -8.12 -18.52
N ARG A 11 4.46 -9.03 -19.10
CA ARG A 11 5.56 -8.66 -20.02
C ARG A 11 5.07 -7.88 -21.26
N LEU A 12 3.91 -8.23 -21.80
CA LEU A 12 3.31 -7.48 -22.91
C LEU A 12 2.86 -6.08 -22.50
N LEU A 13 2.27 -5.93 -21.30
CA LEU A 13 1.89 -4.62 -20.75
C LEU A 13 3.12 -3.73 -20.55
N VAL A 14 4.23 -4.29 -20.06
CA VAL A 14 5.53 -3.61 -19.97
C VAL A 14 5.97 -3.14 -21.36
N ALA A 15 5.99 -4.04 -22.35
CA ALA A 15 6.44 -3.71 -23.71
C ALA A 15 5.57 -2.66 -24.40
N LYS A 16 4.29 -2.60 -24.05
CA LYS A 16 3.34 -1.60 -24.57
C LYS A 16 3.36 -0.27 -23.81
N GLY A 17 4.16 -0.16 -22.73
CA GLY A 17 4.29 1.08 -21.98
C GLY A 17 3.00 1.49 -21.27
N VAL A 18 2.21 0.53 -20.79
CA VAL A 18 0.95 0.81 -20.09
C VAL A 18 1.19 1.69 -18.87
N GLU A 19 0.45 2.78 -18.74
CA GLU A 19 0.59 3.74 -17.65
C GLU A 19 -0.45 3.57 -16.53
N SER A 20 -1.61 2.98 -16.83
CA SER A 20 -2.70 2.79 -15.88
C SER A 20 -3.20 1.36 -15.97
N LEU A 21 -3.15 0.63 -14.87
CA LEU A 21 -3.57 -0.76 -14.82
C LEU A 21 -4.47 -1.01 -13.62
N VAL A 22 -5.60 -1.66 -13.88
CA VAL A 22 -6.47 -2.22 -12.84
C VAL A 22 -6.49 -3.73 -13.07
N LEU A 23 -6.11 -4.48 -12.04
CA LEU A 23 -6.05 -5.93 -12.11
C LEU A 23 -6.82 -6.53 -10.94
N VAL A 24 -7.98 -7.11 -11.22
CA VAL A 24 -8.85 -7.73 -10.22
C VAL A 24 -9.00 -9.21 -10.56
N ASN A 25 -8.58 -10.08 -9.64
CA ASN A 25 -8.76 -11.52 -9.80
C ASN A 25 -10.20 -11.93 -9.46
N ARG A 26 -10.84 -12.72 -10.30
CA ARG A 26 -12.13 -13.39 -10.02
C ARG A 26 -12.21 -14.76 -10.71
N PRO A 27 -12.91 -15.76 -10.13
CA PRO A 27 -13.58 -15.72 -8.82
C PRO A 27 -12.59 -15.85 -7.64
N TRP A 28 -13.07 -15.61 -6.42
CA TRP A 28 -12.34 -15.92 -5.17
C TRP A 28 -11.87 -17.38 -5.23
N PRO A 29 -10.56 -17.66 -5.04
CA PRO A 29 -9.88 -17.37 -3.77
C PRO A 29 -8.73 -16.35 -3.85
N LEU A 30 -8.29 -15.90 -2.67
CA LEU A 30 -7.18 -14.96 -2.45
C LEU A 30 -5.78 -15.59 -2.60
N ASP A 31 -5.71 -16.83 -3.03
CA ASP A 31 -4.49 -17.64 -3.12
C ASP A 31 -3.72 -17.48 -4.45
N VAL A 32 -4.29 -16.74 -5.42
CA VAL A 32 -3.62 -16.52 -6.70
C VAL A 32 -2.48 -15.52 -6.52
N ALA A 33 -1.26 -16.02 -6.64
CA ALA A 33 -0.04 -15.21 -6.60
C ALA A 33 0.04 -14.27 -7.79
N LEU A 34 0.20 -12.97 -7.50
CA LEU A 34 0.54 -11.98 -8.51
C LEU A 34 2.02 -12.16 -8.91
N PRO A 35 2.36 -12.33 -10.20
CA PRO A 35 3.74 -12.52 -10.59
C PRO A 35 4.59 -11.28 -10.32
N ALA A 36 5.77 -11.45 -9.73
CA ALA A 36 6.71 -10.37 -9.38
C ALA A 36 7.13 -9.49 -10.57
N SER A 37 6.94 -9.96 -11.82
CA SER A 37 7.16 -9.17 -13.02
C SER A 37 6.36 -7.86 -13.08
N ILE A 38 5.22 -7.77 -12.37
CA ILE A 38 4.43 -6.52 -12.24
C ILE A 38 5.29 -5.37 -11.67
N LEU A 39 6.20 -5.69 -10.74
CA LEU A 39 7.06 -4.71 -10.06
C LEU A 39 8.03 -4.01 -11.04
N ARG A 40 8.28 -4.63 -12.20
CA ARG A 40 9.19 -4.15 -13.25
C ARG A 40 8.49 -3.31 -14.32
N CYS A 41 7.18 -3.06 -14.17
CA CYS A 41 6.42 -2.21 -15.08
C CYS A 41 6.78 -0.74 -14.92
N ALA A 42 7.90 -0.33 -15.52
CA ALA A 42 8.45 1.01 -15.39
C ALA A 42 7.57 2.14 -15.94
N SER A 43 6.59 1.84 -16.80
CA SER A 43 5.64 2.82 -17.33
C SER A 43 4.44 3.10 -16.44
N LEU A 44 4.14 2.25 -15.47
CA LEU A 44 2.95 2.43 -14.64
C LEU A 44 3.07 3.69 -13.80
N ARG A 45 2.04 4.53 -13.93
CA ARG A 45 1.72 5.70 -13.11
C ARG A 45 0.59 5.41 -12.14
N ARG A 46 -0.35 4.55 -12.52
CA ARG A 46 -1.47 4.15 -11.66
C ARG A 46 -1.64 2.64 -11.66
N LEU A 47 -1.72 2.05 -10.47
CA LEU A 47 -1.92 0.62 -10.29
C LEU A 47 -3.00 0.37 -9.24
N TYR A 48 -4.03 -0.38 -9.60
CA TYR A 48 -5.03 -0.88 -8.67
C TYR A 48 -5.06 -2.40 -8.71
N LEU A 49 -4.87 -3.04 -7.56
CA LEU A 49 -4.87 -4.49 -7.40
C LEU A 49 -6.05 -4.91 -6.54
N GLY A 50 -6.78 -5.94 -6.99
CA GLY A 50 -7.92 -6.51 -6.30
C GLY A 50 -7.85 -8.02 -6.19
N VAL A 51 -8.00 -8.59 -4.99
CA VAL A 51 -8.16 -10.04 -4.79
C VAL A 51 -6.92 -10.87 -5.19
N TRP A 52 -5.72 -10.39 -4.87
CA TRP A 52 -4.46 -11.11 -5.14
C TRP A 52 -3.74 -11.53 -3.86
N HIS A 53 -2.81 -12.47 -3.99
CA HIS A 53 -1.65 -12.54 -3.10
C HIS A 53 -0.52 -11.70 -3.70
N PHE A 54 -0.09 -10.66 -2.98
CA PHE A 54 0.95 -9.74 -3.44
C PHE A 54 2.29 -10.47 -3.63
N PRO A 55 3.16 -10.04 -4.57
CA PRO A 55 4.45 -10.69 -4.77
C PRO A 55 5.31 -10.64 -3.51
N ASP A 56 5.86 -11.79 -3.10
CA ASP A 56 6.76 -11.91 -1.97
C ASP A 56 8.11 -11.21 -2.27
N THR A 57 8.35 -10.06 -1.63
CA THR A 57 9.50 -9.21 -1.88
C THR A 57 10.80 -9.71 -1.26
N SER A 58 10.77 -10.74 -0.41
CA SER A 58 12.01 -11.34 0.13
C SER A 58 12.61 -12.43 -0.75
N ARG A 59 11.86 -12.92 -1.75
CA ARG A 59 12.33 -13.98 -2.63
C ARG A 59 13.36 -13.44 -3.61
N ALA A 60 14.27 -14.32 -4.04
CA ALA A 60 15.25 -14.00 -5.08
C ALA A 60 14.62 -13.58 -6.43
N SER A 61 13.33 -13.87 -6.64
CA SER A 61 12.56 -13.44 -7.82
C SER A 61 12.08 -11.99 -7.76
N ALA A 62 12.11 -11.37 -6.57
CA ALA A 62 11.82 -9.95 -6.43
C ALA A 62 12.98 -9.12 -7.04
N PRO A 63 12.68 -8.00 -7.71
CA PRO A 63 13.72 -7.10 -8.15
C PRO A 63 14.56 -6.61 -6.95
N PRO A 64 15.86 -6.31 -7.14
CA PRO A 64 16.64 -5.70 -6.08
C PRO A 64 15.99 -4.37 -5.66
N ARG A 65 16.01 -4.08 -4.35
CA ARG A 65 15.55 -2.78 -3.83
C ARG A 65 16.26 -1.67 -4.59
N GLY A 66 15.50 -0.74 -5.14
CA GLY A 66 16.05 0.36 -5.92
C GLY A 66 15.10 0.93 -6.96
N PRO A 67 15.58 1.89 -7.77
CA PRO A 67 14.76 2.68 -8.68
C PRO A 67 14.18 1.89 -9.86
N GLY A 68 14.54 0.61 -10.00
CA GLY A 68 14.00 -0.28 -11.03
C GLY A 68 12.58 -0.76 -10.75
N VAL A 69 12.07 -0.55 -9.53
CA VAL A 69 10.71 -0.94 -9.12
C VAL A 69 9.81 0.27 -9.23
N PHE A 70 8.76 0.18 -10.04
CA PHE A 70 7.76 1.24 -10.14
C PHE A 70 8.31 2.69 -10.17
N PRO A 71 9.32 3.01 -11.01
CA PRO A 71 9.99 4.31 -11.00
C PRO A 71 9.05 5.51 -11.20
N ARG A 72 7.93 5.32 -11.90
CA ARG A 72 6.98 6.38 -12.27
C ARG A 72 5.61 6.22 -11.60
N LEU A 73 5.47 5.30 -10.65
CA LEU A 73 4.19 5.01 -10.03
C LEU A 73 3.80 6.18 -9.12
N GLN A 74 2.63 6.76 -9.36
CA GLN A 74 2.09 7.92 -8.68
C GLN A 74 0.89 7.57 -7.79
N GLU A 75 0.13 6.55 -8.18
CA GLU A 75 -1.04 6.10 -7.42
C GLU A 75 -1.06 4.58 -7.30
N LEU A 76 -1.23 4.09 -6.08
CA LEU A 76 -1.35 2.68 -5.77
C LEU A 76 -2.60 2.42 -4.92
N GLY A 77 -3.48 1.56 -5.41
CA GLY A 77 -4.61 1.04 -4.65
C GLY A 77 -4.49 -0.47 -4.45
N ILE A 78 -4.59 -0.92 -3.20
CA ILE A 78 -4.59 -2.32 -2.81
C ILE A 78 -5.95 -2.63 -2.19
N CYS A 79 -6.76 -3.42 -2.89
CA CYS A 79 -8.09 -3.80 -2.47
C CYS A 79 -8.14 -5.30 -2.17
N HIS A 80 -8.49 -5.67 -0.94
CA HIS A 80 -8.72 -7.06 -0.55
C HIS A 80 -7.62 -8.01 -1.07
N THR A 81 -6.35 -7.60 -0.89
CA THR A 81 -5.16 -8.28 -1.42
C THR A 81 -4.27 -8.60 -0.24
N ILE A 82 -3.77 -9.83 -0.16
CA ILE A 82 -2.88 -10.26 0.92
C ILE A 82 -1.49 -9.66 0.65
N MET A 83 -1.05 -8.76 1.52
CA MET A 83 0.25 -8.07 1.40
C MET A 83 0.91 -7.99 2.77
N GLN A 84 2.16 -8.46 2.88
CA GLN A 84 2.88 -8.43 4.15
C GLN A 84 3.43 -7.02 4.42
N GLU A 85 3.71 -6.73 5.69
CA GLU A 85 4.27 -5.44 6.13
C GLU A 85 5.57 -5.10 5.38
N ARG A 86 6.46 -6.09 5.26
CA ARG A 86 7.71 -5.99 4.49
C ARG A 86 7.52 -5.67 3.01
N ASP A 87 6.44 -6.16 2.40
CA ASP A 87 6.15 -5.92 0.98
C ASP A 87 5.68 -4.47 0.78
N LEU A 88 4.90 -3.95 1.73
CA LEU A 88 4.49 -2.55 1.78
C LEU A 88 5.68 -1.62 1.99
N GLU A 89 6.54 -1.91 2.98
CA GLU A 89 7.77 -1.14 3.22
C GLU A 89 8.67 -1.11 1.98
N TYR A 90 8.84 -2.27 1.35
CA TYR A 90 9.60 -2.40 0.11
C TYR A 90 9.01 -1.51 -0.99
N LEU A 91 7.69 -1.55 -1.18
CA LEU A 91 6.97 -0.75 -2.18
C LEU A 91 7.14 0.75 -1.98
N LEU A 92 6.92 1.23 -0.75
CA LEU A 92 7.03 2.65 -0.41
C LEU A 92 8.47 3.15 -0.57
N ALA A 93 9.46 2.34 -0.18
CA ALA A 93 10.87 2.66 -0.32
C ALA A 93 11.33 2.72 -1.80
N CYS A 94 10.76 1.88 -2.67
CA CYS A 94 11.21 1.78 -4.05
C CYS A 94 10.40 2.63 -5.04
N SER A 95 9.29 3.26 -4.63
CA SER A 95 8.41 4.04 -5.52
C SER A 95 8.60 5.55 -5.31
N PRO A 96 9.63 6.18 -5.92
CA PRO A 96 10.01 7.56 -5.60
C PRO A 96 8.99 8.61 -6.04
N GLU A 97 8.08 8.29 -6.97
CA GLU A 97 7.05 9.22 -7.45
C GLU A 97 5.67 8.98 -6.81
N LEU A 98 5.54 8.05 -5.87
CA LEU A 98 4.25 7.63 -5.32
C LEU A 98 3.63 8.74 -4.47
N LYS A 99 2.53 9.33 -4.96
CA LYS A 99 1.81 10.43 -4.29
C LYS A 99 0.61 9.95 -3.49
N THR A 100 -0.07 8.91 -3.97
CA THR A 100 -1.31 8.42 -3.37
C THR A 100 -1.22 6.92 -3.11
N PHE A 101 -1.48 6.52 -1.88
CA PHE A 101 -1.61 5.11 -1.50
C PHE A 101 -2.98 4.88 -0.86
N ALA A 102 -3.68 3.84 -1.31
CA ALA A 102 -4.94 3.40 -0.75
C ALA A 102 -4.90 1.92 -0.37
N LEU A 103 -5.19 1.63 0.90
CA LEU A 103 -5.42 0.29 1.42
C LEU A 103 -6.91 0.13 1.69
N ILE A 104 -7.54 -0.82 1.01
CA ILE A 104 -9.00 -0.96 0.96
C ILE A 104 -9.37 -2.41 1.30
N LEU A 105 -10.33 -2.60 2.21
CA LEU A 105 -10.85 -3.93 2.58
C LEU A 105 -9.73 -4.92 2.96
N SER A 106 -8.72 -4.46 3.70
CA SER A 106 -7.62 -5.29 4.18
C SER A 106 -7.88 -5.77 5.62
N TYR A 107 -7.98 -7.09 5.79
CA TYR A 107 -8.39 -7.71 7.06
C TYR A 107 -7.33 -8.59 7.72
N ALA A 108 -6.42 -9.19 6.95
CA ALA A 108 -5.45 -10.15 7.47
C ALA A 108 -4.02 -9.60 7.53
N ALA A 109 -3.60 -8.89 6.47
CA ALA A 109 -2.27 -8.29 6.39
C ALA A 109 -2.31 -7.08 5.45
N PRO A 110 -1.59 -5.99 5.77
CA PRO A 110 -0.65 -5.88 6.89
C PRO A 110 -1.32 -5.50 8.23
N SER A 111 -0.76 -5.98 9.35
CA SER A 111 -1.19 -5.58 10.71
C SER A 111 -0.66 -4.21 11.12
N LEU A 112 0.60 -3.92 10.77
CA LEU A 112 1.25 -2.62 10.86
C LEU A 112 1.35 -1.99 9.48
N VAL A 113 0.94 -0.74 9.35
CA VAL A 113 1.08 0.06 8.12
C VAL A 113 2.17 1.10 8.37
N PRO A 114 3.46 0.77 8.16
CA PRO A 114 4.55 1.72 8.32
C PRO A 114 4.61 2.62 7.07
N ILE A 115 4.50 3.92 7.27
CA ILE A 115 4.50 4.93 6.21
C ILE A 115 5.83 5.67 6.27
N SER A 116 6.74 5.26 5.38
CA SER A 116 8.03 5.91 5.14
C SER A 116 8.19 6.17 3.65
N SER A 117 8.07 7.43 3.23
CA SER A 117 8.17 7.83 1.83
C SER A 117 8.40 9.34 1.71
N SER A 118 9.34 9.75 0.86
CA SER A 118 9.64 11.16 0.62
C SER A 118 8.68 11.86 -0.35
N SER A 119 7.81 11.11 -1.04
CA SER A 119 6.93 11.62 -2.11
C SER A 119 5.44 11.48 -1.82
N LEU A 120 5.07 10.67 -0.84
CA LEU A 120 3.67 10.37 -0.53
C LEU A 120 2.96 11.58 0.05
N CYS A 121 1.85 11.97 -0.59
CA CYS A 121 1.03 13.12 -0.21
C CYS A 121 -0.30 12.72 0.43
N CYS A 122 -0.82 11.54 0.08
CA CYS A 122 -2.13 11.09 0.54
C CYS A 122 -2.11 9.59 0.84
N VAL A 123 -2.55 9.23 2.04
CA VAL A 123 -2.80 7.85 2.46
C VAL A 123 -4.26 7.69 2.82
N LEU A 124 -4.89 6.67 2.24
CA LEU A 124 -6.24 6.25 2.55
C LEU A 124 -6.22 4.82 3.10
N VAL A 125 -6.69 4.64 4.32
CA VAL A 125 -6.98 3.33 4.90
C VAL A 125 -8.48 3.23 5.06
N TRP A 126 -9.13 2.52 4.14
CA TRP A 126 -10.58 2.47 4.01
C TRP A 126 -11.09 1.05 4.26
N LEU A 127 -12.00 0.91 5.22
CA LEU A 127 -12.61 -0.37 5.61
C LEU A 127 -11.59 -1.48 5.87
N SER A 128 -10.43 -1.08 6.40
CA SER A 128 -9.30 -1.94 6.69
C SER A 128 -9.00 -1.89 8.18
N MET A 129 -8.44 -2.96 8.72
CA MET A 129 -8.36 -3.18 10.18
C MET A 129 -6.92 -3.38 10.68
N PRO A 130 -5.97 -2.49 10.34
CA PRO A 130 -4.63 -2.62 10.90
C PRO A 130 -4.66 -2.43 12.42
N TYR A 131 -3.76 -3.11 13.13
CA TYR A 131 -3.52 -2.83 14.55
C TYR A 131 -2.84 -1.47 14.72
N GLU A 132 -1.98 -1.10 13.78
CA GLU A 132 -1.23 0.15 13.84
C GLU A 132 -1.01 0.76 12.47
N VAL A 133 -1.16 2.08 12.39
CA VAL A 133 -0.70 2.92 11.28
C VAL A 133 0.39 3.83 11.82
N ASP A 134 1.62 3.67 11.33
CA ASP A 134 2.78 4.40 11.83
C ASP A 134 3.38 5.29 10.75
N VAL A 135 3.16 6.60 10.84
CA VAL A 135 3.80 7.58 9.97
C VAL A 135 5.21 7.85 10.47
N VAL A 136 6.13 6.96 10.11
CA VAL A 136 7.54 7.01 10.52
C VAL A 136 8.22 8.28 9.98
N ALA A 137 8.23 8.44 8.65
CA ALA A 137 8.86 9.57 7.97
C ALA A 137 8.21 9.82 6.61
N ALA A 138 7.31 10.78 6.54
CA ALA A 138 6.60 11.14 5.31
C ALA A 138 6.50 12.67 5.19
N PRO A 139 7.60 13.36 4.79
CA PRO A 139 7.68 14.81 4.86
C PRO A 139 6.65 15.55 4.00
N ARG A 140 6.19 14.93 2.91
CA ARG A 140 5.19 15.50 1.98
C ARG A 140 3.76 15.03 2.26
N LEU A 141 3.54 14.24 3.31
CA LEU A 141 2.23 13.69 3.60
C LEU A 141 1.30 14.81 4.06
N GLN A 142 0.27 15.09 3.28
CA GLN A 142 -0.72 16.14 3.57
C GLN A 142 -2.00 15.57 4.17
N ARG A 143 -2.37 14.35 3.76
CA ARG A 143 -3.64 13.71 4.15
C ARG A 143 -3.42 12.27 4.59
N LEU A 144 -3.83 11.96 5.81
CA LEU A 144 -3.98 10.60 6.32
C LEU A 144 -5.46 10.38 6.64
N ILE A 145 -6.15 9.65 5.77
CA ILE A 145 -7.58 9.40 5.89
C ILE A 145 -7.78 7.96 6.36
N LEU A 146 -8.39 7.82 7.52
CA LEU A 146 -8.76 6.54 8.11
C LEU A 146 -10.28 6.46 8.13
N GLN A 147 -10.85 5.34 7.69
CA GLN A 147 -12.26 5.02 7.85
C GLN A 147 -12.35 3.54 8.18
N SER A 148 -12.84 3.21 9.37
CA SER A 148 -13.11 1.85 9.77
C SER A 148 -14.61 1.54 9.73
N ILE A 149 -14.97 0.27 9.59
CA ILE A 149 -16.29 -0.24 9.95
C ILE A 149 -16.08 -1.14 11.15
N GLY A 150 -16.61 -0.74 12.31
CA GLY A 150 -16.78 -1.60 13.49
C GLY A 150 -15.55 -2.44 13.84
N THR A 151 -14.65 -1.91 14.66
CA THR A 151 -13.43 -2.63 14.99
C THR A 151 -13.58 -3.61 16.14
N ILE A 152 -13.03 -4.82 15.97
CA ILE A 152 -12.83 -5.77 17.07
C ILE A 152 -11.74 -5.24 18.02
N HIS A 153 -10.78 -4.47 17.49
CA HIS A 153 -9.65 -3.92 18.22
C HIS A 153 -9.45 -2.44 17.92
N THR A 154 -8.89 -1.69 18.88
CA THR A 154 -8.53 -0.30 18.66
C THR A 154 -7.29 -0.19 17.77
N THR A 155 -7.35 0.61 16.70
CA THR A 155 -6.21 0.92 15.84
C THR A 155 -5.36 2.04 16.44
N LYS A 156 -4.06 1.80 16.59
CA LYS A 156 -3.12 2.85 17.01
C LYS A 156 -2.64 3.64 15.80
N VAL A 157 -2.67 4.96 15.88
CA VAL A 157 -2.18 5.87 14.83
C VAL A 157 -1.02 6.66 15.41
N LYS A 158 0.19 6.44 14.90
CA LYS A 158 1.39 7.17 15.32
C LYS A 158 1.80 8.15 14.22
N ILE A 159 2.06 9.39 14.61
CA ILE A 159 2.58 10.44 13.75
C ILE A 159 4.00 10.78 14.22
N GLY A 160 4.98 10.35 13.43
CA GLY A 160 6.38 10.73 13.53
C GLY A 160 6.67 11.97 12.69
N HIS A 161 7.61 11.89 11.74
CA HIS A 161 8.03 13.04 10.95
C HIS A 161 7.11 13.27 9.72
N ALA A 162 6.10 14.12 9.88
CA ALA A 162 5.16 14.52 8.82
C ALA A 162 4.78 16.02 8.90
N PRO A 163 5.71 16.96 8.64
CA PRO A 163 5.50 18.40 8.77
C PRO A 163 4.38 18.99 7.88
N GLU A 164 4.08 18.40 6.73
CA GLU A 164 3.01 18.88 5.85
C GLU A 164 1.61 18.32 6.17
N LEU A 165 1.49 17.48 7.21
CA LEU A 165 0.24 16.80 7.53
C LEU A 165 -0.79 17.80 8.05
N THR A 166 -1.86 18.01 7.27
CA THR A 166 -2.92 18.98 7.56
C THR A 166 -4.29 18.33 7.71
N VAL A 167 -4.48 17.13 7.17
CA VAL A 167 -5.73 16.39 7.26
C VAL A 167 -5.50 15.04 7.92
N LEU A 168 -6.12 14.86 9.08
CA LEU A 168 -6.46 13.56 9.64
C LEU A 168 -7.93 13.31 9.32
N GLY A 169 -8.25 12.19 8.67
CA GLY A 169 -9.61 11.82 8.32
C GLY A 169 -10.44 11.42 9.55
N TYR A 170 -11.29 10.41 9.41
CA TYR A 170 -12.17 10.00 10.50
C TYR A 170 -11.38 9.30 11.60
N LEU A 171 -11.34 9.93 12.78
CA LEU A 171 -10.80 9.36 14.01
C LEU A 171 -11.95 9.21 15.00
N GLU A 172 -12.40 7.98 15.17
CA GLU A 172 -13.37 7.61 16.20
C GLU A 172 -12.65 7.14 17.46
N THR A 173 -12.96 7.77 18.58
CA THR A 173 -12.32 7.58 19.90
C THR A 173 -12.41 6.13 20.42
N ALA A 174 -13.52 5.46 20.14
CA ALA A 174 -13.72 4.05 20.48
C ALA A 174 -12.82 3.11 19.66
N ASN A 175 -12.44 3.54 18.45
CA ASN A 175 -11.78 2.70 17.46
C ASN A 175 -10.33 3.11 17.21
N HIS A 176 -9.88 4.30 17.65
CA HIS A 176 -8.56 4.82 17.36
C HIS A 176 -7.88 5.47 18.57
N VAL A 177 -6.58 5.22 18.72
CA VAL A 177 -5.69 5.99 19.63
C VAL A 177 -4.68 6.75 18.80
N LEU A 178 -4.66 8.08 18.91
CA LEU A 178 -3.70 8.93 18.22
C LEU A 178 -2.48 9.20 19.11
N GLN A 179 -1.28 9.06 18.57
CA GLN A 179 -0.02 9.41 19.21
C GLN A 179 0.77 10.34 18.28
N ILE A 180 1.18 11.51 18.76
CA ILE A 180 2.02 12.45 18.02
C ILE A 180 3.30 12.66 18.83
N GLY A 181 4.44 12.22 18.28
CA GLY A 181 5.68 12.14 19.05
C GLY A 181 5.50 11.34 20.35
N ASN A 182 5.75 11.99 21.49
CA ASN A 182 5.60 11.37 22.82
C ASN A 182 4.20 11.59 23.45
N THR A 183 3.33 12.35 22.80
CA THR A 183 2.00 12.69 23.33
C THR A 183 0.96 11.70 22.83
N ILE A 184 0.24 11.06 23.75
CA ILE A 184 -0.92 10.23 23.41
C ILE A 184 -2.17 11.11 23.54
N ILE A 185 -2.88 11.28 22.43
CA ILE A 185 -4.17 11.95 22.36
C ILE A 185 -5.24 10.87 22.46
N LYS A 186 -5.89 10.83 23.62
CA LYS A 186 -7.19 10.15 23.74
C LYS A 186 -8.20 11.09 23.08
N VAL A 187 -8.55 10.78 21.83
CA VAL A 187 -9.60 11.51 21.11
C VAL A 187 -10.91 11.27 21.85
#